data_AF-A0A7W5IKM1-F1
#
_entry.id   AF-A0A7W5IKM1-F1
#
_cell.length_a   1.000
_cell.length_b   1.000
_cell.length_c   1.000
_cell.angle_alpha   90.00
_cell.angle_beta   90.00
_cell.angle_gamma   90.00
#
_symmetry.space_group_name_H-M   'P 1'
#
loop_
_entity.id
_entity.type
_entity.pdbx_description
1 polymer ?
#
loop_
_entity_poly.entity_id
_entity_poly.type
_entity_poly.pdbx_seq_one_letter_code
_entity_poly.pdbx_strand_id
1 'polypeptide(L)'
;MVTGKSPVYRLNKGIETPAFGLGVFRSEPEKTVAAVRSAVANGYRLIDTAAAYMNEQQVGEGIRSSGVPWEDVFVTTEVWITDNGYDHAGLPRTSISSTSHSRRKKFRQSARPTPATEADRTRNR
;
A
#
# COMPACT_ATOMS: atom_id res chain seq x y z
N MET A 1 -12.56 14.10 -1.57
CA MET A 1 -11.30 14.86 -1.47
C MET A 1 -10.66 14.41 -0.17
N VAL A 2 -9.33 14.28 -0.10
CA VAL A 2 -8.70 13.78 1.14
C VAL A 2 -8.80 14.86 2.22
N THR A 3 -9.40 14.52 3.37
CA THR A 3 -9.83 15.46 4.43
C THR A 3 -8.80 15.68 5.56
N GLY A 4 -7.56 15.25 5.36
CA GLY A 4 -6.52 15.23 6.40
C GLY A 4 -5.83 16.56 6.67
N LYS A 5 -4.93 16.56 7.67
CA LYS A 5 -4.08 17.73 8.01
C LYS A 5 -2.91 17.93 7.04
N SER A 6 -2.60 16.94 6.20
CA SER A 6 -1.47 16.98 5.27
C SER A 6 -1.84 17.76 4.00
N PRO A 7 -0.95 18.61 3.46
CA PRO A 7 -1.10 19.16 2.11
C PRO A 7 -1.31 18.03 1.10
N VAL A 8 -2.05 18.31 0.03
CA VAL A 8 -2.32 17.33 -1.04
C VAL A 8 -1.59 17.70 -2.31
N TYR A 9 -1.00 16.71 -2.97
CA TYR A 9 -0.43 16.83 -4.31
C TYR A 9 -1.32 16.16 -5.33
N ARG A 10 -1.46 16.80 -6.49
CA ARG A 10 -2.16 16.21 -7.63
C ARG A 10 -1.16 15.49 -8.51
N LEU A 11 -1.33 14.18 -8.64
CA LEU A 11 -0.54 13.36 -9.54
C LEU A 11 -0.97 13.56 -10.99
N ASN A 12 -0.12 13.19 -11.94
CA ASN A 12 -0.34 13.29 -13.39
C ASN A 12 -1.73 12.84 -13.88
N LYS A 13 -2.30 11.78 -13.30
CA LYS A 13 -3.64 11.26 -13.65
C LYS A 13 -4.79 11.93 -12.88
N GLY A 14 -4.57 13.10 -12.31
CA GLY A 14 -5.57 13.86 -11.56
C GLY A 14 -5.95 13.29 -10.19
N ILE A 15 -5.23 12.28 -9.70
CA ILE A 15 -5.44 11.71 -8.36
C ILE A 15 -4.73 12.58 -7.33
N GLU A 16 -5.43 12.94 -6.27
CA GLU A 16 -4.87 13.62 -5.11
C GLU A 16 -4.22 12.59 -4.16
N THR A 17 -3.02 12.90 -3.69
CA THR A 17 -2.30 12.13 -2.68
C THR A 17 -1.89 13.06 -1.54
N PRO A 18 -1.97 12.62 -0.27
CA PRO A 18 -1.33 13.34 0.82
C PRO A 18 0.17 13.45 0.60
N ALA A 19 0.74 14.60 0.98
CA ALA A 19 2.17 14.85 0.95
C ALA A 19 2.94 14.04 2.00
N PHE A 20 2.27 13.68 3.10
CA PHE A 20 2.87 13.06 4.26
C PHE A 20 2.02 11.90 4.78
N GLY A 21 2.68 10.84 5.26
CA GLY A 21 2.05 9.59 5.66
C GLY A 21 2.88 8.78 6.64
N LEU A 22 2.32 7.66 7.09
CA LEU A 22 2.97 6.69 7.97
C LEU A 22 3.39 5.45 7.17
N GLY A 23 4.67 5.10 7.21
CA GLY A 23 5.16 3.80 6.74
C GLY A 23 5.28 2.79 7.89
N VAL A 24 4.89 1.54 7.65
CA VAL A 24 4.86 0.47 8.69
C VAL A 24 5.94 -0.60 8.51
N PHE A 25 7.00 -0.30 7.77
CA PHE A 25 8.12 -1.23 7.57
C PHE A 25 8.72 -1.67 8.91
N ARG A 26 8.93 -2.99 9.08
CA ARG A 26 9.50 -3.62 10.28
C ARG A 26 8.71 -3.39 11.58
N SER A 27 7.46 -2.96 11.49
CA SER A 27 6.58 -2.86 12.65
C SER A 27 6.04 -4.26 13.00
N GLU A 28 6.12 -4.63 14.27
CA GLU A 28 5.43 -5.82 14.80
C GLU A 28 3.91 -5.69 14.58
N PRO A 29 3.18 -6.80 14.41
CA PRO A 29 1.74 -6.78 14.14
C PRO A 29 0.93 -5.93 15.13
N GLU A 30 1.12 -6.13 16.43
CA GLU A 30 0.38 -5.44 17.49
C GLU A 30 0.68 -3.93 17.47
N LYS A 31 1.94 -3.57 17.22
CA LYS A 31 2.38 -2.18 17.09
C LYS A 31 1.84 -1.53 15.82
N THR A 32 1.69 -2.29 14.75
CA THR A 32 1.14 -1.82 13.47
C THR A 32 -0.31 -1.33 13.65
N VAL A 33 -1.17 -2.12 14.30
CA VAL A 33 -2.57 -1.72 14.54
C VAL A 33 -2.63 -0.42 15.33
N ALA A 34 -1.89 -0.36 16.46
CA ALA A 34 -1.89 0.81 17.33
C ALA A 34 -1.34 2.06 16.64
N ALA A 35 -0.25 1.93 15.88
CA ALA A 35 0.39 3.02 15.15
C ALA A 35 -0.53 3.58 14.06
N VAL A 36 -1.13 2.70 13.25
CA VAL A 36 -2.04 3.11 12.17
C VAL A 36 -3.29 3.79 12.74
N ARG A 37 -3.91 3.19 13.77
CA ARG A 37 -5.08 3.78 14.44
C ARG A 37 -4.76 5.19 14.97
N SER A 38 -3.63 5.34 15.66
CA SER A 38 -3.19 6.62 16.21
C SER A 38 -2.92 7.65 15.11
N ALA A 39 -2.19 7.29 14.06
CA ALA A 39 -1.89 8.19 12.96
C ALA A 39 -3.16 8.69 12.27
N VAL A 40 -4.09 7.79 11.94
CA VAL A 40 -5.34 8.15 11.27
C VAL A 40 -6.22 9.05 12.16
N ALA A 41 -6.33 8.73 13.45
CA ALA A 41 -7.03 9.57 14.43
C ALA A 41 -6.42 10.98 14.55
N ASN A 42 -5.10 11.12 14.36
CA ASN A 42 -4.40 12.40 14.44
C ASN A 42 -4.39 13.20 13.12
N GLY A 43 -5.01 12.69 12.07
CA GLY A 43 -5.20 13.40 10.80
C GLY A 43 -4.30 12.95 9.65
N TYR A 44 -3.56 11.84 9.82
CA TYR A 44 -2.86 11.20 8.71
C TYR A 44 -3.87 10.55 7.79
N ARG A 45 -3.62 10.64 6.48
CA ARG A 45 -4.47 10.04 5.44
C ARG A 45 -3.67 9.28 4.39
N LEU A 46 -2.38 9.07 4.61
CA LEU A 46 -1.54 8.19 3.79
C LEU A 46 -0.91 7.13 4.69
N ILE A 47 -1.18 5.87 4.41
CA ILE A 47 -0.56 4.71 5.07
C ILE A 47 0.17 3.88 4.02
N ASP A 48 1.45 3.62 4.26
CA ASP A 48 2.33 2.87 3.38
C ASP A 48 2.73 1.53 4.00
N THR A 49 2.46 0.45 3.26
CA THR A 49 2.81 -0.93 3.60
C THR A 49 3.35 -1.65 2.37
N ALA A 50 3.63 -2.94 2.49
CA ALA A 50 3.98 -3.82 1.38
C ALA A 50 3.60 -5.25 1.72
N ALA A 51 3.36 -6.09 0.71
CA ALA A 51 3.10 -7.52 0.92
C ALA A 51 4.23 -8.18 1.74
N ALA A 52 5.49 -7.82 1.47
CA ALA A 52 6.65 -8.34 2.17
C ALA A 52 6.74 -7.95 3.66
N TYR A 53 5.98 -6.95 4.09
CA TYR A 53 5.97 -6.54 5.50
C TYR A 53 5.08 -7.45 6.34
N MET A 54 4.24 -8.28 5.69
CA MET A 54 3.36 -9.26 6.35
C MET A 54 2.45 -8.66 7.41
N ASN A 55 2.09 -7.37 7.27
CA ASN A 55 1.29 -6.63 8.24
C ASN A 55 0.09 -5.87 7.63
N GLU A 56 -0.28 -6.19 6.39
CA GLU A 56 -1.40 -5.54 5.68
C GLU A 56 -2.75 -5.72 6.40
N GLN A 57 -2.98 -6.88 7.03
CA GLN A 57 -4.20 -7.12 7.82
C GLN A 57 -4.29 -6.17 9.02
N GLN A 58 -3.16 -5.95 9.70
CA GLN A 58 -3.05 -5.04 10.84
C GLN A 58 -3.22 -3.57 10.43
N VAL A 59 -2.75 -3.20 9.23
CA VAL A 59 -3.05 -1.89 8.64
C VAL A 59 -4.56 -1.73 8.45
N GLY A 60 -5.22 -2.71 7.83
CA GLY A 60 -6.67 -2.69 7.64
C GLY A 60 -7.44 -2.55 8.96
N GLU A 61 -7.01 -3.27 9.99
CA GLU A 61 -7.62 -3.21 11.32
C GLU A 61 -7.39 -1.87 12.03
N GLY A 62 -6.17 -1.31 11.92
CA GLY A 62 -5.87 0.01 12.46
C GLY A 62 -6.73 1.11 11.83
N ILE A 63 -7.01 1.02 10.52
CA ILE A 63 -7.91 1.95 9.84
C ILE A 63 -9.35 1.76 10.31
N ARG A 64 -9.89 0.53 10.31
CA ARG A 64 -11.28 0.28 10.75
C ARG A 64 -11.54 0.75 12.19
N SER A 65 -10.60 0.49 13.08
CA SER A 65 -10.70 0.88 14.49
C SER A 65 -10.42 2.36 14.76
N SER A 66 -10.04 3.15 13.75
CA SER A 66 -9.77 4.59 13.90
C SER A 66 -11.02 5.48 13.92
N GLY A 67 -12.16 4.95 13.46
CA GLY A 67 -13.41 5.72 13.31
C GLY A 67 -13.44 6.68 12.12
N VAL A 68 -12.38 6.71 11.28
CA VAL A 68 -12.35 7.50 10.05
C VAL A 68 -12.88 6.66 8.87
N PRO A 69 -13.69 7.24 7.96
CA PRO A 69 -14.17 6.55 6.77
C PRO A 69 -13.01 5.99 5.93
N TRP A 70 -13.18 4.78 5.40
CA TRP A 70 -12.13 4.11 4.63
C TRP A 70 -11.72 4.89 3.39
N GLU A 71 -12.69 5.51 2.72
CA GLU A 71 -12.51 6.33 1.51
C GLU A 71 -11.67 7.60 1.72
N ASP A 72 -11.52 8.03 2.97
CA ASP A 72 -10.69 9.19 3.32
C ASP A 72 -9.21 8.83 3.46
N VAL A 73 -8.87 7.53 3.59
CA VAL A 73 -7.50 7.07 3.77
C VAL A 73 -6.93 6.55 2.45
N PHE A 74 -5.84 7.17 2.01
CA PHE A 74 -5.01 6.70 0.91
C PHE A 74 -4.06 5.61 1.42
N VAL A 75 -4.13 4.41 0.85
CA VAL A 75 -3.25 3.30 1.23
C VAL A 75 -2.37 2.91 0.04
N THR A 76 -1.05 2.84 0.28
CA THR A 76 -0.07 2.32 -0.67
C THR A 76 0.42 0.96 -0.22
N THR A 77 0.55 0.04 -1.18
CA THR A 77 1.19 -1.26 -0.98
C THR A 77 2.01 -1.64 -2.20
N GLU A 78 2.89 -2.61 -2.01
CA GLU A 78 3.83 -3.11 -3.01
C GLU A 78 3.66 -4.63 -3.16
N VAL A 79 3.78 -5.11 -4.40
CA VAL A 79 3.73 -6.53 -4.80
C VAL A 79 5.12 -7.07 -4.61
N TRP A 80 5.20 -8.26 -4.05
CA TRP A 80 6.47 -8.93 -3.90
C TRP A 80 6.95 -9.55 -5.20
N ILE A 81 8.27 -9.70 -5.34
CA ILE A 81 8.90 -10.11 -6.60
C ILE A 81 8.45 -11.49 -7.08
N THR A 82 8.07 -12.39 -6.16
CA THR A 82 7.55 -13.73 -6.48
C THR A 82 6.15 -13.69 -7.10
N ASP A 83 5.41 -12.62 -6.84
CA ASP A 83 4.02 -12.46 -7.28
C ASP A 83 3.95 -11.51 -8.49
N ASN A 84 5.12 -11.14 -9.04
CA ASN A 84 5.25 -10.24 -10.17
C ASN A 84 5.18 -11.01 -11.50
N GLY A 85 4.01 -11.03 -12.13
CA GLY A 85 3.78 -11.58 -13.48
C GLY A 85 2.31 -11.46 -13.86
N TYR A 86 1.96 -11.31 -15.15
CA TYR A 86 0.56 -11.09 -15.55
C TYR A 86 -0.42 -12.18 -15.09
N ASP A 87 0.04 -13.44 -15.00
CA ASP A 87 -0.74 -14.58 -14.48
C ASP A 87 -0.66 -14.74 -12.95
N HIS A 88 0.32 -14.11 -12.29
CA HIS A 88 0.59 -14.19 -10.84
C HIS A 88 0.24 -12.90 -10.08
N ALA A 89 -0.05 -11.81 -10.78
CA ALA A 89 -0.45 -10.52 -10.24
C ALA A 89 -1.89 -10.53 -9.68
N GLY A 90 -2.52 -11.71 -9.63
CA GLY A 90 -3.64 -11.97 -8.75
C GLY A 90 -3.15 -11.87 -7.31
N LEU A 91 -3.17 -10.66 -6.76
CA LEU A 91 -2.80 -10.41 -5.37
C LEU A 91 -3.49 -11.42 -4.44
N PRO A 92 -2.77 -12.01 -3.47
CA PRO A 92 -3.34 -13.01 -2.58
C PRO A 92 -4.59 -12.44 -1.88
N ARG A 93 -5.61 -13.29 -1.69
CA ARG A 93 -6.89 -12.94 -1.01
C ARG A 93 -6.75 -12.40 0.42
N THR A 94 -5.53 -12.41 0.95
CA THR A 94 -5.14 -11.89 2.26
C THR A 94 -4.55 -10.49 2.20
N SER A 95 -4.20 -9.99 1.00
CA SER A 95 -3.74 -8.63 0.79
C SER A 95 -4.92 -7.65 0.87
N ILE A 96 -4.71 -6.47 1.44
CA ILE A 96 -5.69 -5.35 1.48
C ILE A 96 -6.20 -4.95 0.09
N SER A 97 -5.53 -5.38 -0.97
CA SER A 97 -6.00 -5.29 -2.35
C SER A 97 -7.28 -6.11 -2.62
N SER A 98 -7.39 -7.30 -2.03
CA SER A 98 -8.45 -8.27 -2.26
C SER A 98 -9.67 -8.12 -1.33
N THR A 99 -9.53 -7.41 -0.21
CA THR A 99 -10.57 -7.34 0.85
C THR A 99 -11.52 -6.15 0.71
N SER A 100 -11.26 -5.15 -0.15
CA SER A 100 -12.05 -3.90 -0.10
C SER A 100 -12.45 -3.38 -1.47
N HIS A 101 -13.77 -3.28 -1.66
CA HIS A 101 -14.49 -2.59 -2.74
C HIS A 101 -13.96 -1.16 -2.99
N SER A 102 -14.00 -0.74 -4.26
CA SER A 102 -14.08 0.64 -4.76
C SER A 102 -12.79 1.50 -4.98
N ARG A 103 -12.37 1.51 -6.26
CA ARG A 103 -12.07 2.67 -7.16
C ARG A 103 -10.91 3.66 -6.95
N ARG A 104 -10.10 3.65 -5.89
CA ARG A 104 -8.87 4.49 -5.89
C ARG A 104 -7.66 3.76 -5.31
N LYS A 105 -7.07 2.86 -6.09
CA LYS A 105 -5.80 2.19 -5.74
C LYS A 105 -4.75 2.58 -6.78
N LYS A 106 -3.68 3.26 -6.36
CA LYS A 106 -2.48 3.45 -7.19
C LYS A 106 -1.41 2.53 -6.65
N PHE A 107 -1.02 1.60 -7.50
CA PHE A 107 -0.07 0.55 -7.21
C PHE A 107 1.34 1.06 -7.54
N ARG A 108 2.30 0.89 -6.62
CA ARG A 108 3.71 1.25 -6.84
C ARG A 108 4.54 -0.03 -6.81
N GLN A 109 5.31 -0.25 -7.86
CA GLN A 109 6.23 -1.38 -7.97
C GLN A 109 7.63 -0.91 -7.56
N SER A 110 8.16 -1.43 -6.46
CA SER A 110 9.56 -1.23 -6.07
C SER A 110 10.19 -2.53 -5.58
N ALA A 111 10.65 -3.34 -6.53
CA ALA A 111 11.66 -4.36 -6.27
C ALA A 111 12.97 -3.95 -6.95
N ARG A 112 14.11 -4.13 -6.28
CA ARG A 112 15.42 -4.07 -6.96
C ARG A 112 15.41 -5.16 -8.03
N PRO A 113 15.83 -4.88 -9.28
CA PRO A 113 15.84 -5.91 -10.31
C PRO A 113 16.76 -7.05 -9.89
N THR A 114 16.26 -8.29 -9.94
CA THR A 114 17.08 -9.49 -9.91
C THR A 114 17.99 -9.44 -11.15
N PRO A 115 19.29 -9.74 -11.05
CA PRO A 115 20.12 -9.85 -12.24
C PRO A 115 19.51 -10.87 -13.20
N ALA A 116 19.25 -10.46 -14.43
CA ALA A 116 18.65 -11.32 -15.45
C ALA A 116 19.49 -12.58 -15.65
N THR A 117 18.87 -13.75 -15.51
CA THR A 117 19.47 -15.05 -15.86
C THR A 117 19.79 -15.08 -17.35
N GLU A 118 20.85 -15.81 -17.72
CA GLU A 118 21.37 -15.90 -19.09
C GLU A 118 20.33 -16.35 -20.13
N ALA A 119 19.32 -17.11 -19.70
CA ALA A 119 18.17 -17.51 -20.52
C ALA A 119 17.29 -16.33 -21.00
N ASP A 120 17.29 -15.19 -20.31
CA ASP A 120 16.46 -14.03 -20.63
C ASP A 120 17.11 -13.10 -21.67
N ARG A 121 18.43 -13.25 -21.90
CA ARG A 121 19.18 -12.44 -22.88
C ARG A 121 19.03 -12.93 -24.33
N THR A 122 18.58 -14.16 -24.54
CA THR A 122 18.49 -14.78 -25.88
C THR A 122 17.13 -14.58 -26.55
N ARG A 123 16.12 -14.09 -25.83
CA ARG A 123 14.76 -13.88 -26.37
C ARG A 123 14.53 -12.54 -27.08
N ASN A 124 15.55 -11.70 -27.20
CA ASN A 124 15.41 -10.35 -27.78
C ASN A 124 16.39 -10.09 -28.94
N ARG A 125 16.63 -11.10 -29.78
CA ARG A 125 17.28 -10.97 -31.09
C ARG A 125 16.28 -11.17 -32.22
#